data_AF-A0A3P6SV39-F1
#
_entry.id   AF-A0A3P6SV39-F1
#
_cell.length_a   1.000
_cell.length_b   1.000
_cell.length_c   1.000
_cell.angle_alpha   90.00
_cell.angle_beta   90.00
_cell.angle_gamma   90.00
#
_symmetry.space_group_name_H-M   'P 1'
#
loop_
_entity.id
_entity.type
_entity.pdbx_description
1 polymer ?
#
loop_
_entity_poly.entity_id
_entity_poly.type
_entity_poly.pdbx_seq_one_letter_code
_entity_poly.pdbx_strand_id
1 'polypeptide(L)'
;MDCVGGEPSRVARSGDCAEKEDGDGNLVKFTCVLCGLSENCRYGLVEVVGLTHTYRYKDEMYYMLDPFRNRSNVDERRLARTKANTRNKISGSKVKSIFDVVVLGAICSICGQPVCISEDCSVFYTKTFCIVCVTREKTHFPKSFIEQIDATRKQRKAEGKEVKTSI
;
A
#
# COMPACT_ATOMS: atom_id res chain seq x y z
N MET A 1 -34.78 -38.18 -15.86
CA MET A 1 -36.11 -37.87 -15.33
C MET A 1 -35.95 -37.95 -13.81
N ASP A 2 -35.95 -36.89 -13.01
CA ASP A 2 -36.49 -35.54 -13.17
C ASP A 2 -35.68 -34.51 -12.36
N CYS A 3 -35.73 -33.26 -12.82
CA CYS A 3 -35.14 -32.07 -12.20
C CYS A 3 -36.18 -31.31 -11.36
N VAL A 4 -35.67 -30.35 -10.57
CA VAL A 4 -36.26 -29.06 -10.16
C VAL A 4 -36.61 -28.91 -8.67
N GLY A 5 -35.97 -27.91 -8.04
CA GLY A 5 -36.38 -27.32 -6.77
C GLY A 5 -35.26 -26.55 -6.07
N GLY A 6 -34.80 -25.44 -6.67
CA GLY A 6 -33.90 -24.50 -6.00
C GLY A 6 -34.63 -23.21 -5.61
N GLU A 7 -34.38 -22.72 -4.39
CA GLU A 7 -34.33 -21.28 -4.07
C GLU A 7 -33.42 -21.02 -2.85
N PRO A 8 -32.70 -19.87 -2.80
CA PRO A 8 -31.76 -19.52 -1.75
C PRO A 8 -32.39 -18.53 -0.74
N SER A 9 -32.36 -18.83 0.55
CA SER A 9 -32.79 -17.90 1.60
C SER A 9 -31.63 -17.41 2.48
N ARG A 10 -31.14 -16.22 2.11
CA ARG A 10 -30.88 -15.06 2.95
C ARG A 10 -30.44 -15.35 4.40
N VAL A 11 -29.13 -15.44 4.63
CA VAL A 11 -28.59 -15.25 5.99
C VAL A 11 -28.44 -13.75 6.24
N ALA A 12 -29.10 -13.32 7.31
CA ALA A 12 -29.23 -11.96 7.77
C ALA A 12 -27.87 -11.30 8.05
N ARG A 13 -27.77 -10.05 7.59
CA ARG A 13 -26.67 -9.14 7.86
C ARG A 13 -26.97 -8.44 9.18
N SER A 14 -26.18 -8.74 10.20
CA SER A 14 -26.10 -8.05 11.49
C SER A 14 -24.62 -8.13 11.86
N GLY A 15 -23.81 -7.07 11.79
CA GLY A 15 -23.99 -5.81 12.47
C GLY A 15 -23.34 -5.93 13.85
N ASP A 16 -22.02 -5.73 13.94
CA ASP A 16 -21.40 -5.07 15.09
C ASP A 16 -19.93 -4.69 14.78
N CYS A 17 -19.56 -3.51 15.26
CA CYS A 17 -18.31 -2.80 15.01
C CYS A 17 -17.33 -3.11 16.14
N ALA A 18 -16.21 -3.76 15.85
CA ALA A 18 -15.09 -3.84 16.79
C ALA A 18 -13.95 -2.95 16.28
N GLU A 19 -13.97 -1.68 16.69
CA GLU A 19 -12.76 -0.89 16.82
C GLU A 19 -11.85 -1.61 17.83
N LYS A 20 -10.90 -2.39 17.33
CA LYS A 20 -9.79 -2.87 18.17
C LYS A 20 -8.76 -1.76 18.23
N GLU A 21 -8.71 -1.11 19.39
CA GLU A 21 -7.62 -0.23 19.78
C GLU A 21 -6.29 -0.97 19.60
N ASP A 22 -5.38 -0.34 18.85
CA ASP A 22 -4.09 -0.86 18.42
C ASP A 22 -3.13 -1.03 19.61
N GLY A 23 -3.33 -2.06 20.43
CA GLY A 23 -2.34 -2.56 21.37
C GLY A 23 -1.15 -3.11 20.61
N ASP A 24 0.04 -2.56 20.87
CA ASP A 24 1.39 -3.07 20.56
C ASP A 24 1.43 -4.18 19.49
N GLY A 25 1.02 -3.80 18.27
CA GLY A 25 0.54 -4.74 17.28
C GLY A 25 1.68 -5.50 16.62
N ASN A 26 1.64 -6.84 16.69
CA ASN A 26 2.44 -7.85 16.00
C ASN A 26 3.29 -7.30 14.83
N LEU A 27 4.44 -6.69 15.16
CA LEU A 27 5.38 -6.20 14.15
C LEU A 27 6.08 -7.40 13.53
N VAL A 28 6.10 -7.43 12.20
CA VAL A 28 6.86 -8.42 11.44
C VAL A 28 8.12 -7.77 10.89
N LYS A 29 9.20 -8.55 10.80
CA LYS A 29 10.42 -8.11 10.14
C LYS A 29 10.25 -8.23 8.63
N PHE A 30 10.14 -7.10 7.96
CA PHE A 30 10.26 -7.03 6.51
C PHE A 30 11.74 -7.01 6.11
N THR A 31 12.09 -7.74 5.05
CA THR A 31 13.39 -7.65 4.39
C THR A 31 13.20 -7.85 2.89
N CYS A 32 13.50 -6.83 2.08
CA CYS A 32 13.43 -6.94 0.63
C CYS A 32 14.46 -7.96 0.11
N VAL A 33 14.01 -8.96 -0.64
CA VAL A 33 14.87 -10.02 -1.18
C VAL A 33 15.89 -9.51 -2.21
N LEU A 34 15.69 -8.32 -2.78
CA LEU A 34 16.55 -7.78 -3.85
C LEU A 34 17.58 -6.75 -3.35
N CYS A 35 17.18 -5.80 -2.51
CA CYS A 35 18.07 -4.73 -2.04
C CYS A 35 18.42 -4.83 -0.54
N GLY A 36 17.80 -5.74 0.21
CA GLY A 36 18.04 -5.91 1.64
C GLY A 36 17.40 -4.86 2.55
N LEU A 37 16.62 -3.90 2.02
CA LEU A 37 15.86 -2.94 2.83
C LEU A 37 15.06 -3.72 3.89
N SER A 38 15.32 -3.43 5.17
CA SER A 38 14.74 -4.18 6.27
C SER A 38 14.22 -3.25 7.35
N GLU A 39 12.98 -3.49 7.78
CA GLU A 39 12.30 -2.70 8.81
C GLU A 39 11.33 -3.59 9.59
N ASN A 40 11.06 -3.23 10.84
CA ASN A 40 9.97 -3.83 11.61
C ASN A 40 8.69 -3.06 11.33
N CYS A 41 7.69 -3.72 10.76
CA CYS A 41 6.50 -3.07 10.25
C CYS A 41 5.26 -3.94 10.42
N ARG A 42 4.10 -3.43 9.98
CA ARG A 42 2.85 -4.20 9.93
C ARG A 42 2.73 -4.87 8.57
N TYR A 43 2.01 -5.99 8.51
CA TYR A 43 1.67 -6.67 7.26
C TYR A 43 0.17 -6.95 7.20
N GLY A 44 -0.45 -6.65 6.06
CA GLY A 44 -1.87 -6.94 5.82
C GLY A 44 -2.53 -5.99 4.82
N LEU A 45 -3.85 -6.08 4.72
CA LEU A 45 -4.65 -5.18 3.88
C LEU A 45 -4.63 -3.76 4.45
N VAL A 46 -4.23 -2.81 3.60
CA VAL A 46 -4.22 -1.38 3.95
C VAL A 46 -5.46 -0.73 3.39
N GLU A 47 -6.37 -0.33 4.29
CA GLU A 47 -7.60 0.38 3.99
C GLU A 47 -7.74 1.61 4.89
N VAL A 48 -7.97 2.78 4.29
CA VAL A 48 -8.19 4.04 4.98
C VAL A 48 -9.50 4.64 4.50
N VAL A 49 -10.49 4.63 5.39
CA VAL A 49 -11.81 5.20 5.17
C VAL A 49 -11.78 6.67 5.57
N GLY A 50 -11.79 7.56 4.58
CA GLY A 50 -11.96 9.00 4.79
C GLY A 50 -13.44 9.41 4.73
N LEU A 51 -13.71 10.70 4.95
CA LEU A 51 -15.07 11.26 4.91
C LEU A 51 -15.73 11.17 3.53
N THR A 52 -14.94 11.35 2.45
CA THR A 52 -15.44 11.41 1.07
C THR A 52 -14.98 10.24 0.20
N HIS A 53 -13.91 9.55 0.60
CA HIS A 53 -13.29 8.51 -0.22
C HIS A 53 -12.65 7.45 0.67
N THR A 54 -12.76 6.19 0.25
CA THR A 54 -12.01 5.08 0.83
C THR A 54 -10.82 4.78 -0.06
N TYR A 55 -9.62 4.73 0.52
CA TYR A 55 -8.41 4.31 -0.18
C TYR A 55 -8.04 2.90 0.27
N ARG A 56 -7.79 2.00 -0.69
CA ARG A 56 -7.46 0.61 -0.40
C ARG A 56 -6.43 0.08 -1.39
N TYR A 57 -5.39 -0.54 -0.86
CA TYR A 57 -4.44 -1.30 -1.68
C TYR A 57 -5.04 -2.65 -2.07
N LYS A 58 -4.78 -3.09 -3.31
CA LYS A 58 -5.35 -4.35 -3.84
C LYS A 58 -4.69 -5.60 -3.25
N ASP A 59 -3.43 -5.50 -2.86
CA ASP A 59 -2.66 -6.58 -2.23
C ASP A 59 -2.43 -6.30 -0.75
N GLU A 60 -2.07 -7.34 0.00
CA GLU A 60 -1.52 -7.22 1.34
C GLU A 60 -0.12 -6.58 1.28
N MET A 61 0.07 -5.52 2.06
CA MET A 61 1.26 -4.68 2.03
C MET A 61 2.03 -4.78 3.33
N TYR A 62 3.34 -4.58 3.25
CA TYR A 62 4.17 -4.21 4.38
C TYR A 62 4.12 -2.70 4.54
N TYR A 63 3.71 -2.22 5.70
CA TYR A 63 3.49 -0.80 5.93
C TYR A 63 3.81 -0.41 7.37
N MET A 64 4.13 0.86 7.54
CA MET A 64 4.32 1.46 8.85
C MET A 64 3.51 2.75 8.96
N LEU A 65 3.28 3.17 10.19
CA LEU A 65 2.77 4.49 10.48
C LEU A 65 3.81 5.53 10.02
N ASP A 66 3.38 6.55 9.28
CA ASP A 66 4.28 7.60 8.81
C ASP A 66 4.96 8.29 10.02
N PRO A 67 6.30 8.18 10.17
CA PRO A 67 7.04 8.77 11.28
C PRO A 67 7.06 10.30 11.22
N PHE A 68 6.85 10.88 10.05
CA PHE A 68 6.88 12.32 9.82
C PHE A 68 5.50 12.96 9.99
N ARG A 69 4.46 12.16 10.23
CA ARG A 69 3.15 12.69 10.61
C ARG A 69 3.19 13.18 12.04
N ASN A 70 3.00 14.48 12.19
CA ASN A 70 2.74 15.07 13.49
C ASN A 70 1.38 14.62 14.01
N ARG A 71 1.39 13.55 14.82
CA ARG A 71 0.19 12.96 15.42
C ARG A 71 -0.29 13.75 16.63
N SER A 72 0.56 14.57 17.25
CA SER A 72 0.25 15.28 18.49
C SER A 72 -0.37 16.66 18.25
N ASN A 73 0.13 17.42 17.26
CA ASN A 73 -0.34 18.78 17.00
C ASN A 73 -1.02 18.86 15.63
N VAL A 74 -2.33 19.10 15.64
CA VAL A 74 -3.06 19.49 14.43
C VAL A 74 -2.51 20.84 13.99
N ASP A 75 -1.93 20.91 12.79
CA ASP A 75 -1.44 22.16 12.23
C ASP A 75 -2.62 23.11 11.99
N GLU A 76 -2.84 24.05 12.91
CA GLU A 76 -3.96 25.00 12.88
C GLU A 76 -4.02 25.80 11.56
N ARG A 77 -2.87 25.99 10.89
CA ARG A 77 -2.81 26.65 9.57
C ARG A 77 -3.56 25.87 8.48
N ARG A 78 -3.68 24.54 8.58
CA ARG A 78 -4.49 23.73 7.64
C ARG A 78 -5.99 23.82 7.94
N LEU A 79 -6.41 24.05 9.19
CA LEU A 79 -7.81 24.20 9.59
C LEU A 79 -8.37 25.61 9.35
N ALA A 80 -7.52 26.61 9.10
CA ALA A 80 -7.97 28.00 8.92
C ALA A 80 -8.93 28.21 7.73
N ARG A 81 -8.98 27.29 6.76
CA ARG A 81 -9.95 27.34 5.65
C ARG A 81 -11.36 26.85 6.01
N THR A 82 -11.56 26.22 7.16
CA THR A 82 -12.87 25.64 7.55
C THR A 82 -13.50 26.37 8.75
N LYS A 83 -12.83 27.39 9.32
CA LYS A 83 -13.32 28.15 10.49
C LYS A 83 -14.52 29.08 10.22
N ALA A 84 -15.15 29.04 9.03
CA ALA A 84 -16.27 29.93 8.72
C ALA A 84 -17.65 29.41 9.14
N ASN A 85 -17.85 28.12 9.44
CA ASN A 85 -19.16 27.66 9.93
C ASN A 85 -19.05 26.41 10.83
N THR A 86 -19.82 26.45 11.92
CA THR A 86 -20.13 25.35 12.85
C THR A 86 -19.20 25.21 14.05
N ARG A 87 -19.53 25.96 15.11
CA ARG A 87 -19.26 25.57 16.50
C ARG A 87 -20.03 24.28 16.79
N ASN A 88 -19.35 23.14 16.80
CA ASN A 88 -19.69 22.04 17.68
C ASN A 88 -18.44 21.22 17.96
N LYS A 89 -17.94 21.36 19.18
CA LYS A 89 -16.71 20.73 19.68
C LYS A 89 -17.08 19.31 20.15
N ILE A 90 -17.15 18.37 19.20
CA ILE A 90 -17.14 16.93 19.53
C ILE A 90 -15.68 16.48 19.53
N SER A 91 -15.24 16.01 20.68
CA SER A 91 -13.92 15.47 20.94
C SER A 91 -13.59 14.31 20.01
N GLY A 92 -12.50 14.41 19.24
CA GLY A 92 -11.46 13.38 19.28
C GLY A 92 -11.39 12.29 18.20
N SER A 93 -12.30 12.20 17.21
CA SER A 93 -12.09 11.22 16.12
C SER A 93 -11.28 11.84 14.98
N LYS A 94 -9.94 11.69 15.04
CA LYS A 94 -9.06 12.09 13.94
C LYS A 94 -9.41 11.22 12.73
N VAL A 95 -10.00 11.84 11.70
CA VAL A 95 -10.24 11.16 10.41
C VAL A 95 -8.90 10.64 9.89
N LYS A 96 -8.78 9.31 9.75
CA LYS A 96 -7.57 8.66 9.24
C LYS A 96 -7.36 9.08 7.78
N SER A 97 -6.14 9.47 7.44
CA SER A 97 -5.74 9.82 6.08
C SER A 97 -4.88 8.71 5.49
N ILE A 98 -4.95 8.50 4.17
CA ILE A 98 -4.01 7.59 3.48
C ILE A 98 -2.56 7.97 3.77
N PHE A 99 -2.29 9.25 4.01
CA PHE A 99 -0.95 9.71 4.32
C PHE A 99 -0.48 9.43 5.76
N ASP A 100 -1.30 8.81 6.60
CA ASP A 100 -0.87 8.37 7.93
C ASP A 100 -0.05 7.07 7.89
N VAL A 101 0.06 6.48 6.69
CA VAL A 101 0.71 5.20 6.40
C VAL A 101 1.78 5.38 5.32
N VAL A 102 2.93 4.77 5.55
CA VAL A 102 4.00 4.59 4.56
C VAL A 102 4.06 3.12 4.18
N VAL A 103 3.89 2.82 2.90
CA VAL A 103 4.02 1.47 2.36
C VAL A 103 5.48 1.20 2.02
N LEU A 104 6.01 0.07 2.51
CA LEU A 104 7.40 -0.33 2.32
C LEU A 104 7.55 -1.33 1.17
N GLY A 105 6.60 -2.25 1.02
CA GLY A 105 6.70 -3.36 0.07
C GLY A 105 5.48 -4.24 0.04
N ALA A 106 5.56 -5.31 -0.73
CA ALA A 106 4.54 -6.35 -0.85
C ALA A 106 5.19 -7.73 -1.08
N ILE A 107 4.37 -8.76 -1.19
CA ILE A 107 4.80 -10.10 -1.60
C ILE A 107 4.79 -10.19 -3.13
N CYS A 108 5.87 -10.70 -3.73
CA CYS A 108 5.87 -11.01 -5.16
C CYS A 108 4.91 -12.16 -5.46
N SER A 109 3.98 -11.94 -6.39
CA SER A 109 2.95 -12.92 -6.75
C SER A 109 3.44 -14.15 -7.51
N ILE A 110 4.72 -14.18 -7.93
CA ILE A 110 5.31 -15.34 -8.61
C ILE A 110 6.17 -16.17 -7.64
N CYS A 111 7.08 -15.54 -6.89
CA CYS A 111 8.00 -16.29 -6.01
C CYS A 111 7.62 -16.26 -4.52
N GLY A 112 6.59 -15.52 -4.11
CA GLY A 112 6.17 -15.41 -2.72
C GLY A 112 7.13 -14.64 -1.82
N GLN A 113 8.18 -14.02 -2.36
CA GLN A 113 9.20 -13.32 -1.57
C GLN A 113 8.82 -11.85 -1.32
N PRO A 114 9.16 -11.29 -0.14
CA PRO A 114 8.98 -9.88 0.16
C PRO A 114 9.88 -9.00 -0.71
N VAL A 115 9.29 -7.95 -1.30
CA VAL A 115 9.99 -7.00 -2.16
C VAL A 115 9.52 -5.58 -1.88
N CYS A 116 10.45 -4.61 -1.83
CA CYS A 116 10.09 -3.23 -1.56
C CYS A 116 9.45 -2.55 -2.78
N ILE A 117 8.75 -1.44 -2.54
CA ILE A 117 8.06 -0.65 -3.58
C ILE A 117 9.01 0.10 -4.54
N SER A 118 10.32 0.05 -4.31
CA SER A 118 11.29 0.64 -5.25
C SER A 118 11.15 -0.01 -6.62
N GLU A 119 11.11 0.81 -7.66
CA GLU A 119 10.98 0.36 -9.06
C GLU A 119 12.17 -0.49 -9.54
N ASP A 120 13.30 -0.42 -8.84
CA ASP A 120 14.44 -1.31 -9.09
C ASP A 120 14.15 -2.73 -8.60
N CYS A 121 13.30 -2.88 -7.59
CA CYS A 121 12.98 -4.14 -6.95
C CYS A 121 11.65 -4.73 -7.42
N SER A 122 10.59 -3.93 -7.52
CA SER A 122 9.26 -4.41 -7.89
C SER A 122 8.52 -3.50 -8.84
N VAL A 123 7.48 -4.06 -9.45
CA VAL A 123 6.50 -3.34 -10.26
C VAL A 123 5.10 -3.83 -9.90
N PHE A 124 4.13 -2.93 -9.97
CA PHE A 124 2.71 -3.26 -9.86
C PHE A 124 2.08 -3.32 -11.24
N TYR A 125 1.37 -4.41 -11.53
CA TYR A 125 0.52 -4.53 -12.73
C TYR A 125 -0.93 -4.81 -12.31
N THR A 126 -1.27 -6.09 -12.17
CA THR A 126 -2.50 -6.55 -11.48
C THR A 126 -2.24 -6.89 -10.03
N LYS A 127 -0.99 -7.30 -9.73
CA LYS A 127 -0.41 -7.57 -8.41
C LYS A 127 1.04 -7.08 -8.40
N THR A 128 1.70 -7.19 -7.26
CA THR A 128 3.13 -6.90 -7.14
C THR A 128 4.01 -8.06 -7.65
N PHE A 129 5.00 -7.72 -8.49
CA PHE A 129 5.99 -8.66 -8.99
C PHE A 129 7.40 -8.12 -8.78
N CYS A 130 8.33 -8.94 -8.27
CA CYS A 130 9.73 -8.57 -8.23
C CYS A 130 10.32 -8.60 -9.65
N ILE A 131 11.30 -7.75 -9.93
CA ILE A 131 11.82 -7.66 -11.28
C ILE A 131 12.55 -8.94 -11.73
N VAL A 132 13.16 -9.62 -10.76
CA VAL A 132 13.30 -11.08 -10.68
C VAL A 132 12.45 -11.85 -11.69
N CYS A 133 11.19 -11.96 -11.28
CA CYS A 133 10.18 -12.76 -11.92
C CYS A 133 9.63 -12.11 -13.18
N VAL A 134 9.51 -10.77 -13.23
CA VAL A 134 9.07 -10.08 -14.46
C VAL A 134 10.03 -10.36 -15.61
N THR A 135 11.34 -10.39 -15.34
CA THR A 135 12.37 -10.66 -16.34
C THR A 135 12.36 -12.12 -16.80
N ARG A 136 12.09 -13.05 -15.88
CA ARG A 136 12.00 -14.48 -16.19
C ARG A 136 10.73 -14.82 -16.98
N GLU A 137 9.60 -14.24 -16.59
CA GLU A 137 8.28 -14.53 -17.15
C GLU A 137 7.82 -13.47 -18.17
N LYS A 138 8.75 -12.77 -18.86
CA LYS A 138 8.44 -11.64 -19.77
C LYS A 138 7.35 -11.95 -20.80
N THR A 139 7.27 -13.20 -21.25
CA THR A 139 6.30 -13.68 -22.24
C THR A 139 4.85 -13.66 -21.74
N HIS A 140 4.64 -13.69 -20.42
CA HIS A 140 3.32 -13.64 -19.79
C HIS A 140 2.80 -12.21 -19.57
N PHE A 141 3.63 -11.20 -19.82
CA PHE A 141 3.26 -9.79 -19.71
C PHE A 141 3.07 -9.15 -21.09
N PRO A 142 2.20 -8.15 -21.24
CA PRO A 142 2.11 -7.38 -22.47
C PRO A 142 3.45 -6.78 -22.87
N LYS A 143 3.82 -6.88 -24.16
CA LYS A 143 5.12 -6.39 -24.66
C LYS A 143 5.38 -4.93 -24.32
N SER A 144 4.37 -4.08 -24.48
CA SER A 144 4.45 -2.64 -24.15
C SER A 144 4.79 -2.38 -22.69
N PHE A 145 4.31 -3.21 -21.77
CA PHE A 145 4.61 -3.10 -20.34
C PHE A 145 6.08 -3.43 -20.06
N ILE A 146 6.59 -4.50 -20.67
CA ILE A 146 8.01 -4.90 -20.53
C ILE A 146 8.95 -3.84 -21.14
N GLU A 147 8.62 -3.32 -22.31
CA GLU A 147 9.39 -2.26 -22.97
C GLU A 147 9.49 -0.99 -22.11
N GLN A 148 8.37 -0.58 -21.49
CA GLN A 148 8.35 0.57 -20.59
C GLN A 148 9.27 0.35 -19.38
N ILE A 149 9.20 -0.82 -18.75
CA ILE A 149 10.05 -1.16 -17.60
C ILE A 149 11.53 -1.13 -18.01
N ASP A 150 11.87 -1.75 -19.13
CA ASP A 150 13.25 -1.79 -19.63
C ASP A 150 13.75 -0.38 -19.99
N ALA A 151 12.89 0.51 -20.53
CA ALA A 151 13.22 1.89 -20.84
C ALA A 151 13.49 2.74 -19.59
N THR A 152 12.59 2.71 -18.60
CA THR A 152 12.77 3.43 -17.33
C THR A 152 14.05 3.01 -16.62
N ARG A 153 14.38 1.72 -16.65
CA ARG A 153 15.63 1.19 -16.07
C ARG A 153 16.88 1.67 -16.80
N LYS A 154 16.82 1.79 -18.13
CA LYS A 154 17.94 2.32 -18.93
C LYS A 154 18.21 3.79 -18.61
N GLN A 155 17.16 4.60 -18.52
CA GLN A 155 17.27 6.03 -18.18
C GLN A 155 17.95 6.23 -16.83
N ARG A 156 17.48 5.55 -15.78
CA ARG A 156 18.06 5.68 -14.42
C ARG A 156 19.49 5.17 -14.32
N LYS A 157 19.85 4.13 -15.08
CA LYS A 157 21.24 3.66 -15.15
C LYS A 157 22.16 4.69 -15.81
N ALA A 158 21.65 5.47 -16.78
CA ALA A 158 22.42 6.56 -17.37
C ALA A 158 22.60 7.72 -16.36
N GLU A 159 21.52 8.14 -15.70
CA GLU A 159 21.53 9.20 -14.69
C GLU A 159 22.44 8.86 -13.49
N GLY A 160 22.36 7.63 -12.96
CA GLY A 160 23.21 7.18 -11.86
C GLY A 160 24.70 7.03 -12.23
N LYS A 161 25.02 6.95 -13.53
CA LYS A 161 26.39 6.90 -14.04
C LYS A 161 26.97 8.31 -14.21
N GLU A 162 26.13 9.27 -14.57
CA GLU A 162 26.49 10.68 -14.68
C GLU A 162 26.85 11.27 -13.30
N VAL A 163 26.03 11.00 -12.27
CA VAL A 163 26.29 11.47 -10.89
C VAL A 163 27.60 10.92 -10.30
N LYS A 164 27.98 9.68 -10.64
CA LYS A 164 29.24 9.07 -10.16
C LYS A 164 30.49 9.58 -10.90
N THR A 165 30.33 10.27 -12.02
CA THR A 165 31.46 10.78 -12.83
C THR A 165 31.78 12.25 -12.50
N SER A 166 30.98 12.89 -11.66
CA SER A 166 31.10 14.32 -11.30
C SER A 166 31.58 14.58 -9.86
N ILE A 167 32.16 13.58 -9.18
CA ILE A 167 32.77 13.70 -7.84
C ILE A 167 34.25 13.37 -7.93
#